data_AF-A0A964HJ13-F1
#
_entry.id   AF-A0A964HJ13-F1
#
_cell.length_a   1.000
_cell.length_b   1.000
_cell.length_c   1.000
_cell.angle_alpha   90.00
_cell.angle_beta   90.00
_cell.angle_gamma   90.00
#
_symmetry.space_group_name_H-M   'P 1'
#
loop_
_entity.id
_entity.type
_entity.pdbx_description
1 polymer ?
#
loop_
_entity_poly.entity_id
_entity_poly.type
_entity_poly.pdbx_seq_one_letter_code
_entity_poly.pdbx_strand_id
1 'polypeptide(L)' 'MRLCGRVLRLLPALLLAAGAGAAKPESPPQLDARGLAAYQDYQRADGHRAFVIAPGGAWAWRGDD' A
#
# COMPACT_ATOMS: atom_id res chain seq x y z
N MET A 1 14.06 -51.62 -3.34
CA MET A 1 14.27 -50.25 -3.85
C MET A 1 13.26 -49.36 -3.14
N ARG A 2 13.73 -48.38 -2.35
CA ARG A 2 12.88 -47.56 -1.46
C ARG A 2 12.15 -46.51 -2.30
N LEU A 3 10.82 -46.55 -2.34
CA LEU A 3 10.00 -45.45 -2.87
C LEU A 3 10.36 -44.18 -2.09
N CYS A 4 11.01 -43.25 -2.80
CA CYS A 4 11.57 -42.04 -2.24
C CYS A 4 10.42 -41.08 -1.92
N GLY A 5 9.90 -41.16 -0.68
CA GLY A 5 8.86 -40.29 -0.10
C GLY A 5 9.27 -38.84 0.08
N ARG A 6 9.92 -38.23 -0.92
CA ARG A 6 10.42 -36.86 -0.90
C ARG A 6 9.63 -35.88 -1.78
N VAL A 7 8.75 -36.36 -2.66
CA VAL A 7 8.01 -35.47 -3.57
C VAL A 7 6.79 -34.83 -2.90
N LEU A 8 6.28 -35.38 -1.79
CA LEU A 8 5.01 -34.95 -1.18
C LEU A 8 5.15 -33.92 -0.03
N ARG A 9 6.24 -33.14 0.02
CA ARG A 9 6.47 -32.18 1.12
C ARG A 9 6.79 -30.75 0.72
N LEU A 10 6.51 -30.35 -0.52
CA LEU A 10 6.78 -28.98 -1.00
C LEU A 10 5.53 -28.22 -1.47
N LEU A 11 4.33 -28.62 -1.05
CA LEU A 11 3.08 -27.99 -1.49
C LEU A 11 2.42 -26.94 -0.57
N PRO A 12 2.76 -26.72 0.72
CA PRO A 12 2.00 -25.74 1.51
C PRO A 12 2.49 -24.29 1.37
N ALA A 13 3.67 -24.04 0.77
CA ALA A 13 4.29 -22.70 0.81
C ALA A 13 3.86 -21.75 -0.32
N LEU A 14 3.20 -22.23 -1.38
CA LEU A 14 2.91 -21.39 -2.56
C LEU A 14 1.56 -20.64 -2.49
N LEU A 15 0.75 -20.88 -1.47
CA LEU A 15 -0.64 -20.38 -1.41
C LEU A 15 -0.83 -19.06 -0.64
N LEU A 16 0.21 -18.50 -0.01
CA LEU A 16 0.11 -17.24 0.75
C LEU A 16 0.36 -15.96 -0.08
N ALA A 17 0.52 -16.06 -1.41
CA ALA A 17 0.68 -14.90 -2.29
C ALA A 17 -0.61 -14.49 -3.02
N ALA A 18 -1.78 -14.99 -2.58
CA ALA A 18 -3.07 -14.50 -3.06
C ALA A 18 -3.27 -13.08 -2.53
N GLY A 19 -2.98 -12.12 -3.41
CA GLY A 19 -2.89 -10.70 -3.12
C GLY A 19 -3.97 -10.20 -2.17
N ALA A 20 -3.53 -9.60 -1.07
CA ALA A 20 -4.29 -8.52 -0.47
C ALA A 20 -4.49 -7.50 -1.59
N GLY A 21 -5.66 -7.52 -2.23
CA GLY A 21 -6.10 -6.42 -3.06
C GLY A 21 -6.02 -5.19 -2.16
N ALA A 22 -4.98 -4.39 -2.35
CA ALA A 22 -4.82 -3.14 -1.62
C ALA A 22 -6.08 -2.35 -1.93
N ALA A 23 -7.01 -2.33 -0.97
CA ALA A 23 -8.24 -1.57 -1.09
C ALA A 23 -7.82 -0.17 -1.50
N LYS A 24 -8.26 0.27 -2.69
CA LYS A 24 -7.87 1.57 -3.22
C LYS A 24 -8.25 2.58 -2.14
N PRO A 25 -7.28 3.28 -1.50
CA PRO A 25 -7.60 4.18 -0.43
C PRO A 25 -8.58 5.21 -1.00
N GLU A 26 -9.74 5.32 -0.34
CA GLU A 26 -10.76 6.29 -0.71
C GLU A 26 -10.08 7.66 -0.74
N SER A 27 -10.08 8.26 -1.92
CA SER A 27 -9.43 9.55 -2.11
C SER A 27 -10.16 10.57 -1.25
N PRO A 28 -9.46 11.36 -0.41
CA PRO A 28 -10.14 12.29 0.45
C PRO A 28 -11.02 13.24 -0.38
N PRO A 29 -12.30 13.43 -0.01
CA PRO A 29 -13.15 14.39 -0.70
C PRO A 29 -12.47 15.76 -0.64
N GLN A 30 -12.68 16.60 -1.66
CA GLN A 30 -12.11 17.95 -1.81
C GLN A 30 -10.67 18.06 -2.36
N LEU A 31 -9.90 16.99 -2.56
CA LEU A 31 -8.60 17.11 -3.24
C LEU A 31 -8.76 17.26 -4.75
N ASP A 32 -8.06 18.24 -5.32
CA ASP A 32 -7.87 18.36 -6.78
C ASP A 32 -6.84 17.34 -7.29
N ALA A 33 -6.62 17.31 -8.61
CA ALA A 33 -5.69 16.36 -9.24
C ALA A 33 -4.25 16.49 -8.68
N ARG A 34 -3.82 17.70 -8.32
CA ARG A 34 -2.49 17.96 -7.77
C ARG A 34 -2.37 17.42 -6.35
N GLY A 35 -3.41 17.63 -5.53
CA GLY A 35 -3.48 17.11 -4.18
C GLY A 35 -3.59 15.58 -4.14
N LEU A 36 -4.29 14.97 -5.09
CA LEU A 36 -4.33 13.51 -5.23
C LEU A 36 -2.94 12.94 -5.52
N ALA A 37 -2.15 13.58 -6.39
CA ALA A 37 -0.77 13.18 -6.66
C ALA A 37 0.08 13.28 -5.38
N ALA A 38 0.00 14.40 -4.67
CA ALA A 38 0.72 14.59 -3.41
C ALA A 38 0.29 13.60 -2.30
N TYR A 39 -0.98 13.22 -2.26
CA TYR A 39 -1.48 12.21 -1.32
C TYR A 39 -0.93 10.82 -1.63
N GLN A 40 -0.77 10.48 -2.92
CA GLN A 40 -0.10 9.23 -3.30
C GLN A 40 1.38 9.24 -2.91
N ASP A 41 2.07 10.37 -3.06
CA ASP A 41 3.46 10.51 -2.63
C ASP A 41 3.57 10.36 -1.10
N TYR A 42 2.69 11.02 -0.35
CA TYR A 42 2.57 10.85 1.10
C TYR A 42 2.41 9.38 1.51
N GLN A 43 1.56 8.61 0.84
CA GLN A 43 1.34 7.19 1.19
C GLN A 43 2.52 6.27 0.88
N ARG A 44 3.43 6.66 -0.03
CA ARG A 44 4.63 5.87 -0.36
C ARG A 44 5.79 6.16 0.58
N ALA A 45 5.65 7.15 1.44
CA ALA A 45 6.77 7.77 2.10
C ALA A 45 6.95 7.19 3.53
N ASP A 46 8.15 6.69 3.85
CA ASP A 46 8.45 5.98 5.11
C ASP A 46 8.65 6.94 6.31
N GLY A 47 8.28 6.55 7.53
CA GLY A 47 8.48 7.38 8.73
C GLY A 47 7.27 8.26 9.08
N HIS A 48 7.31 8.96 10.23
CA HIS A 48 6.16 9.65 10.84
C HIS A 48 5.69 10.86 10.02
N ARG A 49 4.98 10.62 8.91
CA ARG A 49 4.47 11.65 8.00
C ARG A 49 3.01 11.95 8.32
N ALA A 50 2.61 13.22 8.16
CA ALA A 50 1.23 13.66 8.30
C ALA A 50 0.77 14.39 7.04
N PHE A 51 -0.48 14.16 6.64
CA PHE A 51 -1.14 14.84 5.53
C PHE A 51 -2.35 15.62 6.04
N VAL A 52 -2.47 16.89 5.68
CA VAL A 52 -3.55 17.77 6.16
C VAL A 52 -4.29 18.36 4.96
N ILE A 53 -5.63 18.41 5.07
CA ILE A 53 -6.54 19.00 4.09
C ILE A 53 -7.37 20.04 4.82
N ALA A 54 -7.33 21.28 4.33
CA ALA A 54 -8.15 22.38 4.82
C ALA A 54 -9.50 22.42 4.08
N PRO A 55 -10.53 23.06 4.65
CA PRO A 55 -11.76 23.37 3.92
C PRO A 55 -11.46 24.05 2.58
N GLY A 56 -12.13 23.62 1.52
CA GLY A 56 -11.89 24.13 0.16
C GLY A 56 -10.79 23.40 -0.61
N GLY A 57 -10.18 22.35 -0.05
CA GLY A 57 -9.30 21.44 -0.80
C GLY A 57 -7.82 21.82 -0.83
N ALA A 58 -7.43 22.91 -0.14
CA ALA A 58 -6.02 23.21 0.08
C ALA A 58 -5.38 22.13 0.95
N TRP A 59 -4.13 21.76 0.64
CA TRP A 59 -3.46 20.64 1.28
C TRP A 59 -1.99 20.95 1.55
N ALA A 60 -1.44 20.27 2.54
CA ALA A 60 -0.01 20.27 2.83
C ALA A 60 0.40 18.92 3.44
N TRP A 61 1.64 18.53 3.16
CA TRP A 61 2.29 17.42 3.86
C TRP A 61 3.79 17.69 3.93
N ARG A 62 4.45 17.02 4.88
CA ARG A 62 5.91 17.01 4.98
C ARG A 62 6.38 15.58 5.04
N GLY A 63 7.41 15.30 4.24
CA GLY A 63 8.21 14.09 4.36
C GLY A 63 9.48 14.35 5.16
N ASP A 64 10.07 13.28 5.68
CA ASP A 64 11.51 13.27 5.93
C ASP A 64 12.23 13.17 4.56
N ASP A 65 13.23 14.04 4.35
CA ASP A 65 14.17 14.05 3.22
C ASP A 65 15.17 12.88 3.32
#